data_AF-A0A7J2T7Z1-F1
#
_entry.id   AF-A0A7J2T7Z1-F1
#
_cell.length_a   1.000
_cell.length_b   1.000
_cell.length_c   1.000
_cell.angle_alpha   90.00
_cell.angle_beta   90.00
_cell.angle_gamma   90.00
#
_symmetry.space_group_name_H-M   'P 1'
#
loop_
_entity.id
_entity.type
_entity.pdbx_description
1 polymer ?
#
loop_
_entity_poly.entity_id
_entity_poly.type
_entity_poly.pdbx_seq_one_letter_code
_entity_poly.pdbx_strand_id
1 'polypeptide(L)'
;MYLIICFIVELDLETYLKAVEIKAKGDEVLKMATDAKLGERRLSIVDSTVIALAKRRRAPIVTGDMDLTYVARSMNLEVLW
;
A
#
# COMPACT_ATOMS: atom_id res chain seq x y z
N MET A 1 20.51 -10.91 7.13
CA MET A 1 20.02 -11.86 6.11
C MET A 1 18.52 -12.00 6.33
N TYR A 2 17.69 -11.40 5.47
CA TYR A 2 16.23 -11.54 5.54
C TYR A 2 15.81 -12.77 4.73
N LEU A 3 15.09 -13.70 5.35
CA LEU A 3 14.43 -14.79 4.63
C LEU A 3 13.12 -14.24 4.05
N ILE A 4 13.00 -14.18 2.73
CA ILE A 4 11.77 -13.76 2.05
C ILE A 4 10.95 -15.01 1.76
N ILE A 5 9.77 -15.13 2.38
CA ILE A 5 8.79 -16.19 2.12
C ILE A 5 7.60 -15.55 1.43
N CYS A 6 7.31 -15.98 0.19
CA CYS A 6 6.11 -15.56 -0.55
C CYS A 6 4.98 -16.56 -0.30
N PHE A 7 3.80 -16.03 0.05
CA PHE A 7 2.56 -16.79 0.14
C PHE A 7 1.60 -16.31 -0.94
N ILE A 8 0.91 -17.26 -1.56
CA ILE A 8 -0.26 -16.95 -2.38
C ILE A 8 -1.43 -16.84 -1.41
N VAL A 9 -2.15 -15.72 -1.48
CA VAL A 9 -3.33 -15.45 -0.65
C VAL A 9 -4.55 -15.28 -1.54
N GLU A 10 -5.64 -15.94 -1.16
CA GLU A 10 -6.95 -15.70 -1.76
C GLU A 10 -7.50 -14.36 -1.29
N LEU A 11 -8.12 -13.62 -2.21
CA LEU A 11 -8.74 -12.34 -1.95
C LEU A 11 -10.25 -12.55 -1.76
N ASP A 12 -10.75 -12.14 -0.60
CA ASP A 12 -12.17 -12.15 -0.26
C ASP A 12 -12.80 -10.76 -0.48
N LEU A 13 -14.12 -10.70 -0.39
CA LEU A 13 -14.88 -9.45 -0.55
C LEU A 13 -14.42 -8.37 0.45
N GLU A 14 -14.13 -8.76 1.69
CA GLU A 14 -13.66 -7.83 2.73
C GLU A 14 -12.32 -7.19 2.34
N THR A 15 -11.41 -7.96 1.74
CA THR A 15 -10.13 -7.47 1.22
C THR A 15 -10.34 -6.41 0.15
N TYR A 16 -11.27 -6.64 -0.79
CA TYR A 16 -11.58 -5.66 -1.83
C TYR A 16 -12.25 -4.40 -1.28
N LEU A 17 -13.20 -4.54 -0.35
CA LEU A 17 -13.80 -3.38 0.32
C LEU A 17 -12.74 -2.53 1.01
N LYS A 18 -11.80 -3.19 1.71
CA LYS A 18 -10.71 -2.48 2.38
C LYS A 18 -9.74 -1.84 1.40
N ALA A 19 -9.46 -2.49 0.28
CA ALA A 19 -8.62 -1.95 -0.78
C ALA A 19 -9.24 -0.68 -1.39
N VAL A 20 -10.56 -0.63 -1.60
CA VAL A 20 -11.24 0.57 -2.11
C VAL A 20 -11.16 1.74 -1.12
N GLU A 21 -11.38 1.49 0.18
CA GLU A 21 -11.20 2.51 1.21
C GLU A 21 -9.76 3.05 1.25
N ILE A 22 -8.79 2.13 1.21
CA ILE A 22 -7.37 2.48 1.19
C ILE A 22 -7.01 3.26 -0.07
N LYS A 23 -7.57 2.90 -1.23
CA LYS A 23 -7.36 3.63 -2.46
C LYS A 23 -7.81 5.08 -2.33
N ALA A 24 -9.04 5.30 -1.88
CA ALA A 24 -9.59 6.65 -1.72
C ALA A 24 -8.71 7.49 -0.79
N LYS A 25 -8.33 6.93 0.37
CA LYS A 25 -7.44 7.60 1.32
C LYS A 25 -6.01 7.78 0.77
N GLY A 26 -5.52 6.83 -0.01
CA GLY A 26 -4.20 6.88 -0.64
C GLY A 26 -4.11 7.99 -1.69
N ASP A 27 -5.16 8.19 -2.47
CA ASP A 27 -5.27 9.30 -3.43
C ASP A 27 -5.23 10.66 -2.69
N GLU A 28 -5.88 10.78 -1.53
CA GLU A 28 -5.80 11.99 -0.69
C GLU A 28 -4.39 12.21 -0.14
N VAL A 29 -3.74 11.15 0.35
CA VAL A 29 -2.36 11.20 0.88
C VAL A 29 -1.39 11.66 -0.21
N LEU A 30 -1.49 11.09 -1.42
CA LEU A 30 -0.63 11.48 -2.54
C LEU A 30 -0.85 12.94 -2.91
N LYS A 31 -2.11 13.38 -3.00
CA LYS A 31 -2.45 14.79 -3.30
C LYS A 31 -1.86 15.79 -2.28
N MET A 32 -1.68 15.38 -1.04
CA MET A 32 -1.07 16.20 0.02
C MET A 32 0.47 16.08 0.06
N ALA A 33 1.09 15.33 -0.83
CA ALA A 33 2.53 15.18 -0.88
C ALA A 33 3.22 16.51 -1.23
N THR A 34 4.33 16.78 -0.55
CA THR A 34 5.15 17.98 -0.81
C THR A 34 5.91 17.88 -2.12
N ASP A 35 6.23 16.65 -2.55
CA ASP A 35 6.78 16.37 -3.87
C ASP A 35 5.65 16.46 -4.91
N ALA A 36 5.74 17.46 -5.80
CA ALA A 36 4.78 17.68 -6.87
C ALA A 36 4.58 16.45 -7.77
N LYS A 37 5.62 15.63 -7.99
CA LYS A 37 5.52 14.41 -8.80
C LYS A 37 4.65 13.35 -8.13
N LEU A 38 4.62 13.29 -6.80
CA LEU A 38 3.72 12.42 -6.04
C LEU A 38 2.31 13.03 -5.95
N GLY A 39 2.23 14.35 -5.80
CA GLY A 39 0.99 15.14 -5.73
C GLY A 39 -0.02 14.89 -6.85
N GLU A 40 0.47 14.63 -8.06
CA GLU A 40 -0.34 14.43 -9.25
C GLU A 40 -0.72 12.96 -9.51
N ARG A 41 -0.21 12.03 -8.70
CA ARG A 41 -0.40 10.59 -8.88
C ARG A 41 -1.64 10.09 -8.13
N ARG A 42 -2.03 8.86 -8.45
CA ARG A 42 -3.12 8.14 -7.78
C ARG A 42 -2.65 6.74 -7.44
N LEU A 43 -3.06 6.25 -6.28
CA LEU A 43 -2.73 4.92 -5.82
C LEU A 43 -3.49 3.89 -6.67
N SER A 44 -2.80 2.88 -7.17
CA SER A 44 -3.47 1.81 -7.91
C SER A 44 -4.34 0.96 -6.97
N ILE A 45 -5.40 0.33 -7.51
CA ILE A 45 -6.21 -0.61 -6.72
C ILE A 45 -5.40 -1.83 -6.28
N VAL A 46 -4.40 -2.23 -7.07
CA VAL A 46 -3.50 -3.33 -6.76
C VAL A 46 -2.63 -2.99 -5.55
N ASP A 47 -2.01 -1.80 -5.55
CA ASP A 47 -1.19 -1.32 -4.42
C ASP A 47 -2.03 -1.16 -3.15
N SER A 48 -3.25 -0.66 -3.31
CA SER A 48 -4.21 -0.56 -2.20
C SER A 48 -4.58 -1.94 -1.62
N THR A 49 -4.66 -2.96 -2.47
CA THR A 49 -4.87 -4.34 -2.06
C THR A 49 -3.65 -4.89 -1.31
N VAL A 50 -2.44 -4.58 -1.75
CA VAL A 50 -1.20 -4.93 -1.04
C VAL A 50 -1.19 -4.31 0.37
N ILE A 51 -1.53 -3.03 0.49
CA ILE A 51 -1.63 -2.34 1.79
C ILE A 51 -2.71 -2.99 2.66
N ALA A 52 -3.88 -3.34 2.10
CA ALA A 52 -4.96 -4.01 2.83
C ALA A 52 -4.48 -5.35 3.43
N LEU A 53 -3.82 -6.16 2.61
CA LEU A 53 -3.25 -7.44 3.02
C LEU A 53 -2.15 -7.27 4.07
N ALA A 54 -1.23 -6.32 3.86
CA ALA A 54 -0.15 -6.03 4.79
C ALA A 54 -0.69 -5.64 6.18
N LYS A 55 -1.71 -4.77 6.24
CA LYS A 55 -2.41 -4.43 7.50
C LYS A 55 -3.04 -5.64 8.15
N ARG A 56 -3.81 -6.42 7.39
CA ARG A 56 -4.53 -7.61 7.89
C ARG A 56 -3.56 -8.67 8.43
N ARG A 57 -2.41 -8.86 7.77
CA ARG A 57 -1.39 -9.85 8.13
C ARG A 57 -0.33 -9.33 9.10
N ARG A 58 -0.31 -8.03 9.38
CA ARG A 58 0.75 -7.35 10.17
C ARG A 58 2.13 -7.64 9.60
N ALA A 59 2.24 -7.58 8.28
CA ALA A 59 3.46 -7.90 7.55
C ALA A 59 4.07 -6.62 6.95
N PRO A 60 5.41 -6.54 6.86
CA PRO A 60 6.07 -5.48 6.10
C PRO A 60 5.80 -5.63 4.60
N ILE A 61 5.97 -4.54 3.86
CA ILE A 61 5.90 -4.53 2.39
C ILE A 61 7.31 -4.45 1.82
N VAL A 62 7.61 -5.27 0.82
CA VAL A 62 8.84 -5.18 0.03
C VAL A 62 8.48 -4.60 -1.32
N THR A 63 8.88 -3.36 -1.59
CA THR A 63 8.59 -2.68 -2.85
C THR A 63 9.60 -1.57 -3.13
N GLY A 64 9.90 -1.32 -4.40
CA GLY A 64 10.58 -0.09 -4.85
C GLY A 64 9.62 0.93 -5.46
N ASP A 65 8.32 0.66 -5.46
CA ASP A 65 7.32 1.58 -6.00
C ASP A 65 7.12 2.78 -5.07
N MET A 66 7.21 3.98 -5.64
CA MET A 66 7.17 5.23 -4.87
C MET A 66 5.80 5.51 -4.27
N ASP A 67 4.70 5.22 -4.99
CA ASP A 67 3.34 5.53 -4.53
C ASP A 67 2.96 4.62 -3.38
N LEU A 68 3.17 3.31 -3.56
CA LEU A 68 2.96 2.30 -2.54
C LEU A 68 3.81 2.60 -1.31
N THR A 69 5.09 2.93 -1.49
CA THR A 69 5.98 3.29 -0.37
C THR A 69 5.47 4.48 0.41
N TYR A 70 5.11 5.56 -0.30
CA TYR A 70 4.66 6.81 0.33
C TYR A 70 3.36 6.61 1.11
N VAL A 71 2.37 5.95 0.49
CA VAL A 71 1.08 5.71 1.14
C VAL A 71 1.18 4.67 2.26
N ALA A 72 1.95 3.59 2.08
CA ALA A 72 2.12 2.59 3.13
C ALA A 72 2.76 3.19 4.40
N ARG A 73 3.82 4.01 4.23
CA ARG A 73 4.49 4.68 5.35
C ARG A 73 3.58 5.68 6.07
N SER A 74 2.76 6.45 5.35
CA SER A 74 1.79 7.37 5.98
C SER A 74 0.71 6.63 6.78
N MET A 75 0.52 5.33 6.50
CA MET A 75 -0.38 4.44 7.21
C MET A 75 0.30 3.57 8.28
N ASN A 76 1.53 3.92 8.69
CA ASN A 76 2.33 3.22 9.70
C ASN A 76 2.64 1.75 9.35
N LEU A 77 2.79 1.43 8.06
CA LEU A 77 3.33 0.15 7.62
C LEU A 77 4.83 0.24 7.38
N GLU A 78 5.54 -0.82 7.73
CA GLU A 78 6.97 -0.97 7.44
C GLU A 78 7.17 -1.30 5.95
N VAL A 79 8.13 -0.60 5.32
CA VAL A 79 8.54 -0.82 3.93
C VAL A 79 10.05 -1.02 3.90
N LEU A 80 10.50 -2.15 3.36
CA LEU A 80 11.88 -2.66 3.52
C LEU A 80 12.86 -2.30 2.38
N TRP A 81 12.38 -1.79 1.26
CA TRP A 81 13.19 -1.46 0.07
C TRP A 81 13.04 0.02 -0.30
#